data_AF-A0A238K161-F1
#
_entry.id   AF-A0A238K161-F1
#
_cell.length_a   1.000
_cell.length_b   1.000
_cell.length_c   1.000
_cell.angle_alpha   90.00
_cell.angle_beta   90.00
_cell.angle_gamma   90.00
#
_symmetry.space_group_name_H-M   'P 1'
#
loop_
_entity.id
_entity.type
_entity.pdbx_description
1 polymer ?
#
loop_
_entity_poly.entity_id
_entity_poly.type
_entity_poly.pdbx_seq_one_letter_code
_entity_poly.pdbx_strand_id
1 'polypeptide(L)'
;MLMLREQKQRFQELYGKGQIDGVIAKDLGVSGHQVRAHRTALGLPSVLDKFRWSTEQVETLSGLIGDGKTAAEIAKAMDLPATRVRAKAAQKGWSITVDADRKPYSAIEDEVLRNSLTSGVTIGELSQRLGRSRGSIRSRLEKLRDAAKVPDVVADSKLPPSPKPLTPAQVRLRDRLEARFDQGLIAALFGLRFKRGLSGELSELAERHGLTIRQVQLLWHQVRAA
;
A
#
# COMPACT_ATOMS: atom_id res chain seq x y z
N MET A 1 -1.49 17.00 43.04
CA MET A 1 -2.78 17.41 42.45
C MET A 1 -3.74 16.23 42.53
N LEU A 2 -4.74 16.28 43.40
CA LEU A 2 -5.68 15.17 43.66
C LEU A 2 -6.88 15.26 42.71
N MET A 3 -7.27 14.16 42.06
CA MET A 3 -8.53 14.07 41.32
C MET A 3 -9.73 14.27 42.26
N LEU A 4 -10.78 14.92 41.77
CA LEU A 4 -12.06 15.05 42.46
C LEU A 4 -12.72 13.68 42.64
N ARG A 5 -13.59 13.51 43.66
CA ARG A 5 -14.29 12.23 43.91
C ARG A 5 -15.06 11.74 42.69
N GLU A 6 -15.79 12.63 42.02
CA GLU A 6 -16.55 12.31 40.81
C GLU A 6 -15.66 11.86 39.65
N GLN A 7 -14.49 12.49 39.47
CA GLN A 7 -13.51 12.10 38.45
C GLN A 7 -12.91 10.73 38.73
N LYS A 8 -12.71 10.36 40.00
CA LYS A 8 -12.23 9.01 40.38
C LYS A 8 -13.25 7.93 40.08
N GLN A 9 -14.53 8.18 40.37
CA GLN A 9 -15.61 7.24 40.06
C GLN A 9 -15.74 7.05 38.55
N ARG A 10 -15.72 8.16 37.79
CA ARG A 10 -15.75 8.11 36.33
C ARG A 10 -14.52 7.44 35.72
N PHE A 11 -13.34 7.64 36.30
CA PHE A 11 -12.12 6.93 35.93
C PHE A 11 -12.29 5.40 36.06
N GLN A 12 -12.83 4.91 37.19
CA GLN A 12 -13.02 3.48 37.42
C GLN A 12 -13.98 2.86 36.41
N GLU A 13 -15.09 3.53 36.08
CA GLU A 13 -16.03 3.07 35.04
C GLU A 13 -15.37 2.93 33.67
N LEU A 14 -14.63 3.95 33.24
CA LEU A 14 -13.98 3.95 31.92
C LEU A 14 -12.84 2.94 31.86
N TYR A 15 -12.07 2.82 32.94
CA TYR A 15 -11.00 1.83 33.04
C TYR A 15 -11.56 0.40 33.05
N GLY A 16 -12.67 0.15 33.76
CA GLY A 16 -13.37 -1.14 33.75
C GLY A 16 -13.89 -1.54 32.36
N LYS A 17 -14.19 -0.56 31.50
CA LYS A 17 -14.52 -0.76 30.08
C LYS A 17 -13.30 -0.98 29.18
N GLY A 18 -12.09 -1.02 29.73
CA GLY A 18 -10.85 -1.22 28.98
C GLY A 18 -10.40 -0.01 28.17
N GLN A 19 -10.85 1.21 28.51
CA GLN A 19 -10.39 2.43 27.83
C GLN A 19 -8.92 2.73 28.17
N ILE A 20 -8.19 3.29 27.20
CA ILE A 20 -6.79 3.69 27.40
C ILE A 20 -6.69 5.04 28.10
N ASP A 21 -5.60 5.26 28.86
CA ASP A 21 -5.37 6.48 29.66
C ASP A 21 -5.62 7.79 28.88
N GLY A 22 -5.27 7.83 27.59
CA GLY A 22 -5.48 9.00 26.73
C GLY A 22 -6.95 9.32 26.43
N VAL A 23 -7.79 8.29 26.27
CA VAL A 23 -9.24 8.46 26.07
C VAL A 23 -9.88 8.87 27.39
N ILE A 24 -9.48 8.23 28.49
CA ILE A 24 -9.96 8.57 29.83
C ILE A 24 -9.62 10.02 30.18
N ALA A 25 -8.40 10.48 29.87
CA ALA A 25 -7.98 11.87 30.10
C ALA A 25 -8.86 12.88 29.35
N LYS A 26 -9.19 12.58 28.09
CA LYS A 26 -10.07 13.42 27.27
C LYS A 26 -11.50 13.47 27.82
N ASP A 27 -12.05 12.34 28.27
CA ASP A 27 -13.41 12.29 28.85
C ASP A 27 -13.49 13.07 30.16
N LEU A 28 -12.47 12.95 31.01
CA LEU A 28 -12.42 13.59 32.33
C LEU A 28 -12.01 15.08 32.28
N GLY A 29 -11.58 15.59 31.13
CA GLY A 29 -11.07 16.95 30.99
C GLY A 29 -9.76 17.19 31.77
N VAL A 30 -8.94 16.17 31.95
CA VAL A 30 -7.67 16.23 32.70
C VAL A 30 -6.49 15.81 31.83
N SER A 31 -5.28 16.05 32.32
CA SER A 31 -4.07 15.61 31.60
C SER A 31 -3.91 14.08 31.66
N GLY A 32 -3.36 13.50 30.59
CA GLY A 32 -2.99 12.08 30.58
C GLY A 32 -1.97 11.73 31.66
N HIS A 33 -1.13 12.68 32.08
CA HIS A 33 -0.22 12.50 33.20
C HIS A 33 -0.96 12.30 34.52
N GLN A 34 -2.03 13.05 34.80
CA GLN A 34 -2.85 12.86 35.99
C GLN A 34 -3.56 11.51 36.00
N VAL A 35 -4.12 11.08 34.86
CA VAL A 35 -4.73 9.75 34.73
C VAL A 35 -3.71 8.65 34.98
N ARG A 36 -2.52 8.76 34.37
CA ARG A 36 -1.43 7.82 34.59
C ARG A 36 -1.00 7.77 36.05
N ALA A 37 -0.74 8.93 36.67
CA ALA A 37 -0.35 9.02 38.08
C ALA A 37 -1.41 8.41 39.00
N HIS A 38 -2.70 8.66 38.72
CA HIS A 38 -3.80 8.08 39.47
C HIS A 38 -3.89 6.56 39.29
N ARG A 39 -3.81 6.07 38.05
CA ARG A 39 -3.78 4.63 37.74
C ARG A 39 -2.63 3.92 38.45
N THR A 40 -1.42 4.48 38.38
CA THR A 40 -0.23 3.92 39.04
C THR A 40 -0.36 3.94 40.56
N ALA A 41 -0.93 5.00 41.14
CA ALA A 41 -1.19 5.08 42.59
C ALA A 41 -2.20 4.01 43.07
N LEU A 42 -3.08 3.54 42.18
CA LEU A 42 -4.01 2.42 42.44
C LEU A 42 -3.40 1.05 42.12
N GLY A 43 -2.14 0.97 41.67
CA GLY A 43 -1.50 -0.29 41.28
C GLY A 43 -2.09 -0.96 40.04
N LEU A 44 -2.87 -0.22 39.23
CA LEU A 44 -3.56 -0.77 38.06
C LEU A 44 -2.61 -0.80 36.84
N PRO A 45 -2.54 -1.92 36.09
CA PRO A 45 -1.70 -2.00 34.89
C PRO A 45 -2.23 -1.10 33.78
N SER A 46 -1.37 -0.65 32.86
CA SER A 46 -1.87 0.06 31.68
C SER A 46 -2.59 -0.92 30.77
N VAL A 47 -3.72 -0.51 30.18
CA VAL A 47 -4.35 -1.28 29.10
C VAL A 47 -3.36 -1.47 27.93
N LEU A 48 -2.47 -0.49 27.73
CA LEU A 48 -1.41 -0.56 26.73
C LEU A 48 -0.27 -1.52 27.10
N ASP A 49 -0.10 -1.90 28.37
CA ASP A 49 0.96 -2.83 28.78
C ASP A 49 0.73 -4.22 28.17
N LYS A 50 -0.53 -4.61 27.92
CA LYS A 50 -0.87 -5.83 27.16
C LYS A 50 -0.27 -5.83 25.74
N PHE A 51 -0.02 -4.66 25.18
CA PHE A 51 0.55 -4.47 23.84
C PHE A 51 2.06 -4.22 23.86
N ARG A 52 2.66 -4.01 25.04
CA ARG A 52 4.12 -3.89 25.19
C ARG A 52 4.75 -5.28 25.26
N TRP A 53 5.95 -5.40 24.73
CA TRP A 53 6.77 -6.59 24.85
C TRP A 53 7.52 -6.54 26.18
N SER A 54 7.34 -7.52 27.05
CA SER A 54 8.17 -7.67 28.25
C SER A 54 9.56 -8.21 27.88
N THR A 55 10.54 -8.05 28.76
CA THR A 55 11.89 -8.62 28.57
C THR A 55 11.84 -10.14 28.43
N GLU A 56 11.07 -10.81 29.30
CA GLU A 56 10.84 -12.25 29.26
C GLU A 56 10.24 -12.71 27.94
N GLN A 57 9.28 -11.96 27.37
CA GLN A 57 8.70 -12.26 26.06
C GLN A 57 9.73 -12.12 24.94
N VAL A 58 10.64 -11.15 25.03
CA VAL A 58 11.70 -10.95 24.03
C VAL A 58 12.75 -12.06 24.12
N GLU A 59 13.13 -12.48 25.33
CA GLU A 59 14.03 -13.61 25.54
C GLU A 59 13.42 -14.93 25.05
N THR A 60 12.17 -15.18 25.42
CA THR A 60 11.39 -16.34 24.93
C THR A 60 11.32 -16.36 23.41
N LEU A 61 11.02 -15.21 22.79
CA LEU A 61 10.98 -15.06 21.33
C LEU A 61 12.34 -15.37 20.70
N SER A 62 13.43 -14.85 21.27
CA SER A 62 14.78 -15.09 20.76
C SER A 62 15.16 -16.57 20.84
N GLY A 63 14.83 -17.25 21.95
CA GLY A 63 15.07 -18.69 22.11
C GLY A 63 14.31 -19.52 21.08
N LEU A 64 13.01 -19.27 20.93
CA LEU A 64 12.18 -20.02 19.97
C LEU A 64 12.59 -19.78 18.51
N ILE A 65 13.10 -18.59 18.17
CA ILE A 65 13.70 -18.33 16.86
C ILE A 65 15.00 -19.11 16.69
N GLY A 66 15.85 -19.15 17.73
CA GLY A 66 17.08 -19.96 17.75
C GLY A 66 16.81 -21.46 17.55
N ASP A 67 15.68 -21.95 18.08
CA ASP A 67 15.20 -23.32 17.89
C ASP A 67 14.62 -23.58 16.48
N GLY A 68 14.62 -22.58 15.60
CA GLY A 68 14.15 -22.69 14.21
C GLY A 68 12.62 -22.71 14.04
N LYS A 69 11.85 -22.39 15.10
CA LYS A 69 10.39 -22.41 15.04
C LYS A 69 9.84 -21.35 14.09
N THR A 70 8.70 -21.67 13.48
CA THR A 70 8.04 -20.76 12.57
C THR A 70 7.27 -19.67 13.30
N ALA A 71 6.93 -18.59 12.58
CA ALA A 71 6.14 -17.50 13.14
C ALA A 71 4.78 -17.94 13.72
N ALA A 72 4.08 -18.93 13.14
CA ALA A 72 2.84 -19.42 13.72
C ALA A 72 3.06 -20.30 14.95
N GLU A 73 4.11 -21.11 14.98
CA GLU A 73 4.45 -21.94 16.13
C GLU A 73 4.80 -21.06 17.35
N ILE A 74 5.61 -20.02 17.13
CA ILE A 74 5.95 -19.05 18.18
C ILE A 74 4.71 -18.29 18.64
N ALA A 75 3.87 -17.85 17.70
CA ALA A 75 2.62 -17.17 18.01
C ALA A 75 1.70 -18.02 18.91
N LYS A 76 1.55 -19.31 18.57
CA LYS A 76 0.78 -20.27 19.35
C LYS A 76 1.40 -20.52 20.73
N ALA A 77 2.73 -20.68 20.80
CA ALA A 77 3.43 -20.91 22.05
C ALA A 77 3.34 -19.74 23.04
N MET A 78 3.29 -18.51 22.52
CA MET A 78 3.24 -17.29 23.33
C MET A 78 1.82 -16.74 23.55
N ASP A 79 0.79 -17.38 22.99
CA ASP A 79 -0.59 -16.87 22.92
C ASP A 79 -0.65 -15.42 22.37
N LEU A 80 0.11 -15.17 21.30
CA LEU A 80 0.21 -13.87 20.64
C LEU A 80 -0.18 -13.96 19.16
N PRO A 81 -0.69 -12.87 18.56
CA PRO A 81 -0.87 -12.82 17.11
C PRO A 81 0.46 -12.97 16.36
N ALA A 82 0.51 -13.83 15.34
CA ALA A 82 1.73 -14.03 14.52
C ALA A 82 2.24 -12.75 13.85
N THR A 83 1.35 -11.80 13.56
CA THR A 83 1.73 -10.47 13.06
C THR A 83 2.56 -9.69 14.08
N ARG A 84 2.24 -9.80 15.38
CA ARG A 84 2.97 -9.14 16.47
C ARG A 84 4.36 -9.75 16.63
N VAL A 85 4.46 -11.08 16.55
CA VAL A 85 5.73 -11.83 16.57
C VAL A 85 6.63 -11.39 15.41
N ARG A 86 6.11 -11.42 14.17
CA ARG A 86 6.86 -10.99 12.98
C ARG A 86 7.31 -9.53 13.06
N ALA A 87 6.44 -8.63 13.50
CA ALA A 87 6.78 -7.22 13.66
C ALA A 87 7.92 -7.02 14.69
N LYS A 88 7.90 -7.78 15.79
CA LYS A 88 8.96 -7.71 16.80
C LYS A 88 10.27 -8.29 16.31
N ALA A 89 10.24 -9.45 15.65
CA ALA A 89 11.41 -10.07 15.04
C ALA A 89 12.05 -9.13 14.02
N ALA A 90 11.26 -8.53 13.13
CA ALA A 90 11.74 -7.55 12.14
C ALA A 90 12.36 -6.31 12.81
N GLN A 91 11.75 -5.78 13.87
CA GLN A 91 12.32 -4.67 14.65
C GLN A 91 13.71 -5.01 15.23
N LYS A 92 13.93 -6.28 15.61
CA LYS A 92 15.20 -6.76 16.16
C LYS A 92 16.18 -7.26 15.08
N GLY A 93 15.78 -7.27 13.81
CA GLY A 93 16.57 -7.81 12.71
C GLY A 93 16.69 -9.34 12.72
N TRP A 94 15.78 -10.04 13.42
CA TRP A 94 15.78 -11.50 13.47
C TRP A 94 15.07 -12.09 12.26
N SER A 95 15.73 -13.05 11.61
CA SER A 95 15.11 -13.84 10.55
C SER A 95 14.24 -14.92 11.18
N ILE A 96 12.95 -14.88 10.92
CA ILE A 96 12.00 -15.89 11.37
C ILE A 96 11.47 -16.67 10.17
N THR A 97 11.46 -18.00 10.29
CA THR A 97 10.86 -18.86 9.28
C THR A 97 9.37 -18.55 9.18
N VAL A 98 8.94 -18.10 8.01
CA VAL A 98 7.52 -17.89 7.72
C VAL A 98 6.87 -19.22 7.37
N ASP A 99 5.66 -19.42 7.90
CA ASP A 99 4.91 -20.67 7.72
C ASP A 99 4.74 -21.02 6.23
N ALA A 100 5.05 -22.27 5.89
CA ALA A 100 4.88 -22.86 4.56
C ALA A 100 3.40 -23.02 4.15
N ASP A 101 2.46 -22.73 5.06
CA ASP A 101 1.00 -22.83 4.85
C ASP A 101 0.44 -21.90 3.76
N ARG A 102 1.28 -21.04 3.18
CA ARG A 102 0.94 -20.42 1.91
C ARG A 102 1.10 -21.45 0.81
N LYS A 103 0.05 -22.23 0.52
CA LYS A 103 0.00 -23.09 -0.69
C LYS A 103 0.53 -22.25 -1.86
N PRO A 104 1.69 -22.60 -2.45
CA PRO A 104 2.28 -21.79 -3.50
C PRO A 104 1.33 -21.73 -4.69
N TYR A 105 1.45 -20.68 -5.50
CA TYR A 105 0.80 -20.67 -6.81
C TYR A 105 1.52 -21.70 -7.68
N SER A 106 0.76 -22.64 -8.22
CA SER A 106 1.24 -23.58 -9.23
C SER A 106 1.47 -22.87 -10.56
N ALA A 107 2.27 -23.48 -11.44
CA ALA A 107 2.50 -22.96 -12.78
C ALA A 107 1.19 -22.77 -13.58
N ILE A 108 0.23 -23.68 -13.40
CA ILE A 108 -1.09 -23.62 -14.03
C ILE A 108 -1.90 -22.42 -13.49
N GLU A 109 -1.90 -22.21 -12.17
CA GLU A 109 -2.57 -21.03 -11.59
C GLU A 109 -1.93 -19.72 -12.10
N ASP A 110 -0.60 -19.67 -12.23
CA ASP A 110 0.08 -18.49 -12.78
C ASP A 110 -0.26 -18.25 -14.26
N GLU A 111 -0.40 -19.30 -15.07
CA GLU A 111 -0.81 -19.18 -16.47
C GLU A 111 -2.23 -18.61 -16.59
N VAL A 112 -3.17 -19.12 -15.79
CA VAL A 112 -4.53 -18.58 -15.71
C VAL A 112 -4.50 -17.09 -15.32
N LEU A 113 -3.66 -16.72 -14.36
CA LEU A 113 -3.48 -15.34 -13.94
C LEU A 113 -2.85 -14.46 -15.04
N ARG A 114 -1.84 -14.94 -15.77
CA ARG A 114 -1.24 -14.19 -16.89
C ARG A 114 -2.26 -13.93 -18.00
N ASN A 115 -3.02 -14.95 -18.39
CA ASN A 115 -4.05 -14.82 -19.44
C ASN A 115 -5.18 -13.88 -19.01
N SER A 116 -5.45 -13.78 -17.71
CA SER A 116 -6.48 -12.86 -17.18
C SER A 116 -6.10 -11.39 -17.29
N LEU A 117 -4.80 -11.05 -17.35
CA LEU A 117 -4.32 -9.67 -17.48
C LEU A 117 -4.69 -9.02 -18.82
N THR A 118 -4.85 -9.83 -19.86
CA THR A 118 -5.22 -9.38 -21.21
C THR A 118 -6.72 -9.53 -21.50
N SER A 119 -7.40 -10.43 -20.79
CA SER A 119 -8.77 -10.85 -21.10
C SER A 119 -9.87 -10.09 -20.34
N GLY A 120 -9.53 -9.11 -19.50
CA GLY A 120 -10.51 -8.29 -18.76
C GLY A 120 -11.26 -9.01 -17.64
N VAL A 121 -10.83 -10.22 -17.25
CA VAL A 121 -11.43 -11.03 -16.19
C VAL A 121 -11.24 -10.34 -14.83
N THR A 122 -12.28 -10.29 -14.02
CA THR A 122 -12.24 -9.63 -12.71
C THR A 122 -11.55 -10.51 -11.65
N ILE A 123 -10.98 -9.87 -10.64
CA ILE A 123 -10.37 -10.56 -9.48
C ILE A 123 -11.41 -11.42 -8.73
N GLY A 124 -12.69 -11.03 -8.77
CA GLY A 124 -13.78 -11.79 -8.16
C GLY A 124 -13.97 -13.16 -8.81
N GLU A 125 -13.98 -13.20 -10.13
CA GLU A 125 -14.12 -14.43 -10.93
C GLU A 125 -12.90 -15.34 -10.76
N LEU A 126 -11.69 -14.77 -10.75
CA LEU A 126 -10.46 -15.53 -10.47
C LEU A 126 -10.45 -16.13 -9.07
N SER A 127 -11.00 -15.42 -8.08
CA SER A 127 -11.10 -15.90 -6.70
C SER A 127 -11.99 -17.13 -6.59
N GLN A 128 -13.14 -17.11 -7.26
CA GLN A 128 -14.04 -18.26 -7.31
C GLN A 128 -13.39 -19.43 -8.08
N ARG A 129 -12.77 -19.15 -9.24
CA ARG A 129 -12.18 -20.17 -10.12
C ARG A 129 -10.97 -20.88 -9.49
N LEU A 130 -10.12 -20.16 -8.76
CA LEU A 130 -8.88 -20.70 -8.19
C LEU A 130 -9.03 -21.15 -6.72
N GLY A 131 -10.18 -20.87 -6.09
CA GLY A 131 -10.37 -21.14 -4.66
C GLY A 131 -9.39 -20.36 -3.76
N ARG A 132 -8.95 -19.18 -4.22
CA ARG A 132 -7.99 -18.32 -3.50
C ARG A 132 -8.65 -17.01 -3.09
N SER A 133 -8.15 -16.40 -2.02
CA SER A 133 -8.64 -15.08 -1.60
C SER A 133 -8.28 -13.99 -2.63
N ARG A 134 -9.18 -13.01 -2.79
CA ARG A 134 -8.97 -11.86 -3.70
C ARG A 134 -7.66 -11.12 -3.44
N GLY A 135 -7.27 -10.98 -2.17
CA GLY A 135 -6.01 -10.33 -1.77
C GLY A 135 -4.77 -11.14 -2.18
N SER A 136 -4.83 -12.47 -2.09
CA SER A 136 -3.75 -13.35 -2.56
C SER A 136 -3.57 -13.24 -4.07
N ILE A 137 -4.68 -13.25 -4.82
CA ILE A 137 -4.67 -13.12 -6.29
C ILE A 137 -4.12 -11.77 -6.71
N ARG A 138 -4.57 -10.67 -6.08
CA ARG A 138 -4.06 -9.32 -6.36
C ARG A 138 -2.54 -9.26 -6.18
N SER A 139 -2.04 -9.73 -5.04
CA SER A 139 -0.61 -9.72 -4.75
C SER A 139 0.19 -10.60 -5.72
N ARG A 140 -0.36 -11.74 -6.17
CA ARG A 140 0.29 -12.58 -7.18
C ARG A 140 0.30 -11.94 -8.57
N LEU A 141 -0.81 -11.32 -8.98
CA LEU A 141 -0.90 -10.59 -10.25
C LEU A 141 0.10 -9.42 -10.31
N GLU A 142 0.28 -8.69 -9.20
CA GLU A 142 1.31 -7.65 -9.10
C GLU A 142 2.71 -8.23 -9.33
N LYS A 143 3.06 -9.33 -8.64
CA LYS A 143 4.35 -10.01 -8.84
C LYS A 143 4.55 -10.54 -10.27
N LEU A 144 3.51 -11.10 -10.88
CA LEU A 144 3.58 -11.59 -12.27
C LEU A 144 3.72 -10.45 -13.28
N ARG A 145 3.08 -9.30 -13.01
CA ARG A 145 3.24 -8.09 -13.81
C ARG A 145 4.65 -7.52 -13.68
N ASP A 146 5.18 -7.48 -12.47
CA ASP A 146 6.55 -6.99 -12.23
C ASP A 146 7.59 -7.93 -12.84
N ALA A 147 7.38 -9.25 -12.76
CA ALA A 147 8.22 -10.24 -13.43
C ALA A 147 8.15 -10.16 -14.97
N ALA A 148 6.98 -9.85 -15.53
CA ALA A 148 6.81 -9.67 -16.99
C ALA A 148 7.38 -8.35 -17.52
N LYS A 149 7.68 -7.38 -16.65
CA LYS A 149 8.34 -6.11 -17.01
C LYS A 149 9.86 -6.21 -17.10
N VAL A 150 10.46 -7.35 -16.75
CA VAL A 150 11.90 -7.57 -16.88
C VAL A 150 12.20 -8.39 -18.13
N PRO A 151 12.59 -7.76 -19.24
CA PRO A 151 13.73 -8.18 -20.01
C PRO A 151 14.96 -7.34 -19.61
N ASP A 152 16.11 -7.97 -19.77
CA ASP A 152 17.47 -7.58 -19.41
C ASP A 152 17.84 -6.08 -19.54
N VAL A 153 18.84 -5.67 -18.74
CA VAL A 153 19.62 -4.40 -18.74
C VAL A 153 19.15 -3.25 -17.80
N VAL A 154 19.84 -3.20 -16.65
CA VAL A 154 20.33 -2.05 -15.85
C VAL A 154 19.34 -1.00 -15.30
N ALA A 155 19.40 -0.90 -13.97
CA ALA A 155 18.77 0.06 -13.08
C ALA A 155 18.98 1.54 -13.46
N ASP A 156 17.89 2.30 -13.54
CA ASP A 156 17.58 3.43 -12.64
C ASP A 156 16.42 4.24 -13.23
N SER A 157 15.21 4.12 -12.66
CA SER A 157 14.21 5.20 -12.77
C SER A 157 13.01 4.96 -11.84
N LYS A 158 12.78 5.92 -10.95
CA LYS A 158 11.52 6.09 -10.22
C LYS A 158 10.36 6.09 -11.24
N LEU A 159 9.40 5.17 -11.07
CA LEU A 159 8.23 5.08 -11.93
C LEU A 159 7.46 6.43 -11.92
N PRO A 160 7.21 7.07 -13.07
CA PRO A 160 6.36 8.26 -13.10
C PRO A 160 4.91 7.89 -12.75
N PRO A 161 4.15 8.78 -12.09
CA PRO A 161 2.76 8.52 -11.77
C PRO A 161 1.96 8.30 -13.06
N SER A 162 1.11 7.26 -13.05
CA SER A 162 0.20 6.91 -14.13
C SER A 162 -0.50 8.15 -14.69
N PRO A 163 -0.61 8.30 -16.02
CA PRO A 163 -1.27 9.46 -16.61
C PRO A 163 -2.72 9.53 -16.12
N LYS A 164 -3.16 10.74 -15.75
CA LYS A 164 -4.54 10.98 -15.33
C LYS A 164 -5.48 10.60 -16.50
N PRO A 165 -6.62 9.96 -16.23
CA PRO A 165 -7.60 9.68 -17.28
C PRO A 165 -8.05 10.99 -17.95
N LEU A 166 -8.18 10.97 -19.29
CA LEU A 166 -8.62 12.12 -20.07
C LEU A 166 -10.03 12.56 -19.65
N THR A 167 -10.27 13.87 -19.61
CA THR A 167 -11.62 14.40 -19.36
C THR A 167 -12.55 14.14 -20.56
N PRO A 168 -13.88 14.15 -20.37
CA PRO A 168 -14.82 13.99 -21.48
C PRO A 168 -14.63 15.02 -22.62
N ALA A 169 -14.16 16.24 -22.31
CA ALA A 169 -13.84 17.25 -23.30
C ALA A 169 -12.58 16.88 -24.10
N GLN A 170 -11.56 16.36 -23.43
CA GLN A 170 -10.32 15.88 -24.04
C GLN A 170 -10.54 14.63 -24.89
N VAL A 171 -11.45 13.73 -24.50
CA VAL A 171 -11.85 12.58 -25.32
C VAL A 171 -12.48 13.05 -26.63
N ARG A 172 -13.45 13.97 -26.57
CA ARG A 172 -14.09 14.52 -27.79
C ARG A 172 -13.11 15.26 -28.70
N LEU A 173 -12.17 16.01 -28.11
CA LEU A 173 -11.14 16.69 -28.87
C LEU A 173 -10.19 15.69 -29.54
N ARG A 174 -9.78 14.65 -28.81
CA ARG A 174 -8.94 13.57 -29.33
C ARG A 174 -9.63 12.89 -30.52
N ASP A 175 -10.88 12.47 -30.38
CA ASP A 175 -11.64 11.82 -31.45
C ASP A 175 -11.75 12.71 -32.69
N ARG A 176 -11.97 14.02 -32.51
CA ARG A 176 -12.04 15.00 -33.60
C ARG A 176 -10.70 15.19 -34.31
N LEU A 177 -9.59 15.12 -33.59
CA LEU A 177 -8.25 15.27 -34.15
C LEU A 177 -7.78 13.97 -34.82
N GLU A 178 -8.07 12.81 -34.24
CA GLU A 178 -7.80 11.49 -34.83
C GLU A 178 -8.58 11.27 -36.14
N ALA A 179 -9.74 11.92 -36.32
CA ALA A 179 -10.47 11.90 -37.58
C ALA A 179 -9.79 12.69 -38.72
N ARG A 180 -8.80 13.55 -38.41
CA ARG A 180 -8.17 14.47 -39.37
C ARG A 180 -6.66 14.30 -39.49
N PHE A 181 -6.03 13.66 -38.52
CA PHE A 181 -4.59 13.52 -38.40
C PHE A 181 -4.24 12.11 -37.95
N ASP A 182 -3.00 11.72 -38.20
CA ASP A 182 -2.48 10.42 -37.81
C ASP A 182 -2.66 10.15 -36.30
N GLN A 183 -3.14 8.95 -35.98
CA GLN A 183 -3.44 8.56 -34.60
C GLN A 183 -2.17 8.55 -33.73
N GLY A 184 -1.02 8.21 -34.32
CA GLY A 184 0.29 8.25 -33.67
C GLY A 184 0.71 9.67 -33.30
N LEU A 185 0.47 10.64 -34.19
CA LEU A 185 0.71 12.06 -33.92
C LEU A 185 -0.13 12.58 -32.74
N ILE A 186 -1.45 12.28 -32.74
CA ILE A 186 -2.35 12.76 -31.70
C ILE A 186 -2.03 12.13 -30.34
N ALA A 187 -1.75 10.82 -30.31
CA ALA A 187 -1.32 10.14 -29.11
C ALA A 187 0.00 10.72 -28.55
N ALA A 188 0.96 11.04 -29.44
CA ALA A 188 2.21 11.68 -29.04
C ALA A 188 1.97 13.06 -28.42
N LEU A 189 1.13 13.90 -29.03
CA LEU A 189 0.81 15.25 -28.53
C LEU A 189 0.16 15.24 -27.14
N PHE A 190 -0.78 14.33 -26.86
CA PHE A 190 -1.39 14.17 -25.53
C PHE A 190 -0.39 13.62 -24.49
N GLY A 191 0.66 12.93 -24.92
CA GLY A 191 1.72 12.39 -24.06
C GLY A 191 2.81 13.39 -23.67
N LEU A 192 2.92 14.53 -24.38
CA LEU A 192 3.96 15.53 -24.12
C LEU A 192 3.75 16.21 -22.75
N ARG A 193 4.74 16.08 -21.87
CA ARG A 193 4.78 16.77 -20.56
C ARG A 193 5.63 18.03 -20.65
N PHE A 194 5.21 19.10 -20.00
CA PHE A 194 5.94 20.38 -19.98
C PHE A 194 7.38 20.17 -19.47
N LYS A 195 8.35 20.30 -20.37
CA LYS A 195 9.78 20.31 -20.09
C LYS A 195 10.41 21.49 -20.84
N ARG A 196 11.47 22.08 -20.27
CA ARG A 196 12.32 23.03 -21.01
C ARG A 196 12.89 22.29 -22.23
N GLY A 197 12.75 22.87 -23.43
CA GLY A 197 13.26 22.27 -24.68
C GLY A 197 12.23 21.61 -25.60
N LEU A 198 10.92 21.83 -25.38
CA LEU A 198 9.83 21.21 -26.16
C LEU A 198 9.89 21.45 -27.69
N SER A 199 10.66 22.43 -28.14
CA SER A 199 10.84 22.73 -29.57
C SER A 199 11.50 21.57 -30.34
N GLY A 200 12.37 20.78 -29.70
CA GLY A 200 13.02 19.63 -30.34
C GLY A 200 12.02 18.49 -30.60
N GLU A 201 11.26 18.12 -29.57
CA GLU A 201 10.25 17.05 -29.65
C GLU A 201 9.12 17.39 -30.65
N LEU A 202 8.69 18.66 -30.72
CA LEU A 202 7.70 19.10 -31.71
C LEU A 202 8.29 19.12 -33.14
N SER A 203 9.58 19.39 -33.30
CA SER A 203 10.26 19.35 -34.60
C SER A 203 10.39 17.91 -35.10
N GLU A 204 10.77 16.97 -34.24
CA GLU A 204 10.83 15.55 -34.57
C GLU A 204 9.45 14.98 -34.94
N LEU A 205 8.39 15.41 -34.25
CA LEU A 205 7.02 15.03 -34.60
C LEU A 205 6.57 15.63 -35.92
N ALA A 206 6.97 16.87 -36.22
CA ALA A 206 6.69 17.52 -37.49
C ALA A 206 7.35 16.75 -38.65
N GLU A 207 8.62 16.40 -38.50
CA GLU A 207 9.36 15.64 -39.51
C GLU A 207 8.80 14.22 -39.70
N ARG A 208 8.55 13.50 -38.61
CA ARG A 208 8.03 12.11 -38.66
C ARG A 208 6.66 11.99 -39.32
N HIS A 209 5.81 13.00 -39.15
CA HIS A 209 4.44 13.00 -39.67
C HIS A 209 4.27 13.89 -40.90
N GLY A 210 5.36 14.40 -41.48
CA GLY A 210 5.33 15.22 -42.70
C GLY A 210 4.57 16.54 -42.55
N LEU A 211 4.53 17.09 -41.33
CA LEU A 211 3.86 18.36 -41.02
C LEU A 211 4.90 19.47 -40.80
N THR A 212 4.45 20.72 -40.90
CA THR A 212 5.29 21.84 -40.48
C THR A 212 5.30 21.96 -38.96
N ILE A 213 6.43 22.44 -38.41
CA ILE A 213 6.56 22.67 -36.96
C ILE A 213 5.47 23.60 -36.41
N ARG A 214 5.02 24.57 -37.22
CA ARG A 214 3.92 25.50 -36.87
C ARG A 214 2.56 24.80 -36.78
N GLN A 215 2.28 23.82 -37.64
CA GLN A 215 1.05 23.02 -37.56
C GLN A 215 1.04 22.14 -36.31
N VAL A 216 2.16 21.49 -36.01
CA VAL A 216 2.29 20.66 -34.80
C VAL A 216 2.20 21.51 -33.52
N GLN A 217 2.80 22.70 -33.51
CA GLN A 217 2.65 23.67 -32.40
C GLN A 217 1.19 24.10 -32.20
N LEU A 218 0.46 24.41 -33.27
CA LEU A 218 -0.95 24.80 -33.19
C LEU A 218 -1.82 23.65 -32.64
N LEU A 219 -1.59 22.42 -33.09
CA LEU A 219 -2.28 21.24 -32.58
C LEU A 219 -1.97 20.99 -31.11
N TRP A 220 -0.71 21.14 -30.70
CA TRP A 220 -0.29 21.04 -29.32
C TRP A 220 -1.00 22.08 -28.43
N HIS A 221 -1.10 23.33 -28.88
CA HIS A 221 -1.84 24.37 -28.16
C HIS A 221 -3.34 24.06 -28.03
N GLN A 222 -3.96 23.47 -29.06
CA GLN A 222 -5.37 23.05 -29.00
C GLN A 222 -5.60 21.92 -27.99
N VAL A 223 -4.72 20.92 -27.98
CA VAL A 223 -4.75 19.82 -27.00
C VAL A 223 -4.59 20.33 -25.56
N ARG A 224 -3.76 21.35 -25.36
CA ARG A 224 -3.46 21.91 -24.04
C ARG A 224 -4.52 22.88 -23.50
N ALA A 225 -5.35 23.45 -24.39
CA ALA A 225 -6.42 24.35 -24.01
C ALA A 225 -7.72 23.65 -23.58
N ALA A 226 -7.81 22.32 -23.77
CA ALA A 226 -8.96 21.48 -23.44
C ALA A 226 -8.79 20.67 -22.14
#